data_AF-A0A953JW57-F1
#
_entry.id   AF-A0A953JW57-F1
#
_cell.length_a   1.000
_cell.length_b   1.000
_cell.length_c   1.000
_cell.angle_alpha   90.00
_cell.angle_beta   90.00
_cell.angle_gamma   90.00
#
_symmetry.space_group_name_H-M   'P 1'
#
loop_
_entity.id
_entity.type
_entity.pdbx_description
1 polymer ?
#
loop_
_entity_poly.entity_id
_entity_poly.type
_entity_poly.pdbx_seq_one_letter_code
_entity_poly.pdbx_strand_id
1 'polypeptide(L)'
;MPGKRTTIIFGKISFISFFFLFHFYGINAQSITPYVISSSAGVASNAQIELNSNPGELISSTLSSNGITFTQGFLQPEIYTVGIPELNPINLYVFPNPFSDSFTMRIEGSDEALEVKLYSLSGQIVFQSKLNTGVNLYQPDLPALNSGYYFLNILGVNSGRTYQFKLVKL
;
A
#
# COMPACT_ATOMS: atom_id res chain seq x y z
N MET A 1 -14.50 61.92 14.56
CA MET A 1 -14.32 61.12 13.32
C MET A 1 -13.30 59.99 13.57
N PRO A 2 -13.74 58.76 13.93
CA PRO A 2 -12.87 57.64 14.30
C PRO A 2 -12.85 56.50 13.26
N GLY A 3 -12.92 56.81 11.95
CA GLY A 3 -13.06 55.78 10.90
C GLY A 3 -11.76 55.33 10.21
N LYS A 4 -10.65 56.08 10.34
CA LYS A 4 -9.48 55.92 9.45
C LYS A 4 -8.43 54.90 9.93
N ARG A 5 -8.35 54.61 11.24
CA ARG A 5 -7.33 53.69 11.80
C ARG A 5 -7.71 52.21 11.64
N THR A 6 -9.00 51.88 11.70
CA THR A 6 -9.50 50.51 11.60
C THR A 6 -9.29 49.93 10.19
N THR A 7 -9.55 50.71 9.14
CA THR A 7 -9.37 50.28 7.74
C THR A 7 -7.92 49.95 7.38
N ILE A 8 -6.94 50.65 7.97
CA ILE A 8 -5.51 50.42 7.72
C ILE A 8 -5.06 49.09 8.33
N ILE A 9 -5.61 48.71 9.49
CA ILE A 9 -5.29 47.45 10.18
C ILE A 9 -5.84 46.25 9.39
N PHE A 10 -7.08 46.35 8.90
CA PHE A 10 -7.68 45.32 8.03
C PHE A 10 -6.91 45.10 6.73
N GLY A 11 -6.40 46.17 6.09
CA GLY A 11 -5.57 46.05 4.89
C GLY A 11 -4.23 45.33 5.14
N LYS A 12 -3.59 45.59 6.29
CA LYS A 12 -2.33 44.92 6.69
C LYS A 12 -2.53 43.44 7.01
N ILE A 13 -3.63 43.08 7.68
CA ILE A 13 -3.99 41.69 7.98
C ILE A 13 -4.37 40.92 6.71
N SER A 14 -5.08 41.55 5.78
CA SER A 14 -5.39 40.95 4.48
C SER A 14 -4.14 40.69 3.64
N PHE A 15 -3.16 41.60 3.67
CA PHE A 15 -1.88 41.44 2.97
C PHE A 15 -1.01 40.30 3.56
N ILE A 16 -0.96 40.18 4.90
CA ILE A 16 -0.25 39.08 5.58
C ILE A 16 -0.91 37.72 5.30
N SER A 17 -2.25 37.67 5.22
CA SER A 17 -2.99 36.46 4.86
C SER A 17 -2.74 36.02 3.41
N PHE A 18 -2.60 36.97 2.47
CA PHE A 18 -2.25 36.67 1.08
C PHE A 18 -0.83 36.13 0.92
N PHE A 19 0.13 36.60 1.74
CA PHE A 19 1.49 36.09 1.75
C PHE A 19 1.59 34.63 2.25
N PHE A 20 0.75 34.24 3.22
CA PHE A 20 0.70 32.86 3.70
C PHE A 20 0.07 31.88 2.68
N LEU A 21 -0.83 32.35 1.81
CA LEU A 21 -1.46 31.52 0.77
C LEU A 21 -0.50 31.11 -0.36
N PHE A 22 0.63 31.81 -0.53
CA PHE A 22 1.63 31.49 -1.55
C PHE A 22 2.69 30.46 -1.12
N HIS A 23 2.78 30.12 0.17
CA HIS A 23 3.84 29.25 0.71
C HIS A 23 3.58 27.73 0.56
N PHE A 24 2.46 27.33 -0.06
CA PHE A 24 2.11 25.90 -0.25
C PHE A 24 2.33 25.37 -1.66
N TYR A 25 2.75 26.22 -2.62
CA TYR A 25 3.09 25.78 -3.97
C TYR A 25 4.56 25.35 -4.03
N GLY A 26 4.84 24.07 -3.75
CA GLY A 26 6.18 23.52 -4.01
C GLY A 26 6.64 22.38 -3.12
N ILE A 27 5.77 21.76 -2.32
CA ILE A 27 6.17 20.58 -1.55
C ILE A 27 6.21 19.38 -2.49
N ASN A 28 7.36 19.16 -3.13
CA ASN A 28 7.67 17.85 -3.71
C ASN A 28 7.99 16.90 -2.55
N ALA A 29 7.21 15.84 -2.42
CA ALA A 29 7.50 14.79 -1.45
C ALA A 29 8.81 14.08 -1.84
N GLN A 30 9.61 13.74 -0.83
CA GLN A 30 10.80 12.90 -0.99
C GLN A 30 10.41 11.53 -1.57
N SER A 31 11.18 11.03 -2.54
CA SER A 31 11.05 9.64 -3.00
C SER A 31 11.49 8.71 -1.87
N ILE A 32 10.76 7.60 -1.68
CA ILE A 32 11.09 6.56 -0.69
C ILE A 32 12.25 5.68 -1.19
N THR A 33 12.64 5.82 -2.46
CA THR A 33 13.74 5.05 -3.04
C THR A 33 15.11 5.60 -2.60
N PRO A 34 16.06 4.72 -2.24
CA PRO A 34 17.42 5.12 -1.91
C PRO A 34 18.16 5.66 -3.15
N TYR A 35 18.84 6.81 -3.04
CA TYR A 35 19.77 7.36 -4.04
C TYR A 35 21.22 7.68 -3.54
N VAL A 36 22.27 7.13 -4.19
CA VAL A 36 23.69 7.39 -3.86
C VAL A 36 24.26 8.52 -4.72
N ILE A 37 25.11 9.37 -4.13
CA ILE A 37 26.04 10.23 -4.89
C ILE A 37 27.45 9.68 -4.69
N SER A 38 28.08 9.17 -5.76
CA SER A 38 29.45 8.65 -5.71
C SER A 38 30.20 9.04 -6.99
N SER A 39 31.48 9.40 -6.86
CA SER A 39 32.32 9.81 -7.98
C SER A 39 32.78 8.64 -8.87
N SER A 40 32.61 7.40 -8.40
CA SER A 40 33.14 6.20 -9.04
C SER A 40 32.17 5.01 -9.04
N ALA A 41 30.90 5.20 -8.65
CA ALA A 41 29.89 4.15 -8.74
C ALA A 41 29.50 3.88 -10.19
N GLY A 42 29.13 2.63 -10.50
CA GLY A 42 28.78 2.22 -11.85
C GLY A 42 27.93 0.96 -11.89
N VAL A 43 27.13 0.84 -12.96
CA VAL A 43 26.30 -0.32 -13.28
C VAL A 43 26.82 -0.94 -14.57
N ALA A 44 27.07 -2.25 -14.55
CA ALA A 44 27.38 -3.04 -15.73
C ALA A 44 26.35 -4.15 -15.88
N SER A 45 25.60 -4.19 -16.98
CA SER A 45 24.55 -5.19 -17.20
C SER A 45 24.65 -5.88 -18.55
N ASN A 46 24.11 -7.10 -18.61
CA ASN A 46 23.78 -7.86 -19.81
C ASN A 46 22.42 -8.55 -19.59
N ALA A 47 21.88 -9.26 -20.59
CA ALA A 47 20.54 -9.85 -20.58
C ALA A 47 20.21 -10.77 -19.40
N GLN A 48 21.21 -11.28 -18.66
CA GLN A 48 21.03 -12.20 -17.54
C GLN A 48 21.60 -11.70 -16.21
N ILE A 49 22.48 -10.70 -16.21
CA ILE A 49 23.23 -10.28 -15.02
C ILE A 49 23.35 -8.77 -15.02
N GLU A 50 23.08 -8.17 -13.86
CA GLU A 50 23.37 -6.78 -13.57
C GLU A 50 24.31 -6.71 -12.36
N LEU A 51 25.41 -5.96 -12.51
CA LEU A 51 26.40 -5.70 -11.48
C LEU A 51 26.33 -4.21 -11.14
N ASN A 52 25.97 -3.91 -9.89
CA ASN A 52 26.00 -2.55 -9.37
C ASN A 52 27.12 -2.42 -8.34
N SER A 53 27.91 -1.35 -8.45
CA SER A 53 29.06 -1.11 -7.59
C SER A 53 29.03 0.31 -7.03
N ASN A 54 29.26 0.43 -5.71
CA ASN A 54 29.42 1.71 -5.03
C ASN A 54 30.71 1.70 -4.20
N PRO A 55 31.82 2.27 -4.73
CA PRO A 55 33.07 2.37 -4.01
C PRO A 55 32.91 3.18 -2.72
N GLY A 56 33.36 2.61 -1.59
CA GLY A 56 33.26 3.24 -0.26
C GLY A 56 32.16 2.69 0.64
N GLU A 57 31.36 1.73 0.17
CA GLU A 57 30.44 0.97 1.01
C GLU A 57 31.21 -0.03 1.88
N LEU A 58 31.30 0.24 3.19
CA LEU A 58 32.06 -0.62 4.13
C LEU A 58 31.28 -1.85 4.59
N ILE A 59 29.95 -1.83 4.47
CA ILE A 59 29.06 -2.91 4.91
C ILE A 59 27.95 -3.09 3.86
N SER A 60 28.02 -4.17 3.09
CA SER A 60 26.92 -4.70 2.30
C SER A 60 26.74 -6.17 2.65
N SER A 61 25.57 -6.54 3.19
CA SER A 61 25.32 -7.90 3.67
C SER A 61 23.87 -8.28 3.42
N THR A 62 23.65 -9.51 2.98
CA THR A 62 22.33 -10.11 2.83
C THR A 62 22.23 -11.28 3.80
N LEU A 63 21.34 -11.17 4.77
CA LEU A 63 21.03 -12.24 5.71
C LEU A 63 19.68 -12.84 5.31
N SER A 64 19.64 -14.16 5.09
CA SER A 64 18.39 -14.87 4.77
C SER A 64 18.15 -15.98 5.79
N SER A 65 16.96 -16.00 6.39
CA SER A 65 16.50 -17.06 7.29
C SER A 65 14.98 -17.18 7.24
N ASN A 66 14.45 -18.40 7.08
CA ASN A 66 13.01 -18.70 7.07
C ASN A 66 12.17 -17.79 6.15
N GLY A 67 12.65 -17.51 4.94
CA GLY A 67 11.93 -16.67 3.96
C GLY A 67 11.95 -15.17 4.26
N ILE A 68 12.57 -14.75 5.36
CA ILE A 68 12.83 -13.35 5.69
C ILE A 68 14.25 -13.03 5.23
N THR A 69 14.37 -12.05 4.34
CA THR A 69 15.66 -11.57 3.84
C THR A 69 15.88 -10.15 4.32
N PHE A 70 16.96 -9.93 5.07
CA PHE A 70 17.43 -8.61 5.48
C PHE A 70 18.64 -8.21 4.64
N THR A 71 18.47 -7.16 3.86
CA THR A 71 19.54 -6.52 3.09
C THR A 71 20.05 -5.29 3.85
N GLN A 72 21.37 -5.17 3.98
CA GLN A 72 22.05 -4.01 4.53
C GLN A 72 22.91 -3.38 3.44
N GLY A 73 22.97 -2.04 3.46
CA GLY A 73 23.68 -1.26 2.46
C GLY A 73 22.77 -0.30 1.73
N PHE A 74 23.34 0.49 0.82
CA PHE A 74 22.61 1.44 0.02
C PHE A 74 22.15 0.83 -1.31
N LEU A 75 22.98 -0.03 -1.89
CA LEU A 75 22.68 -0.77 -3.11
C LEU A 75 21.84 -2.02 -2.82
N GLN A 76 20.63 -1.82 -2.29
CA GLN A 76 19.69 -2.92 -2.09
C GLN A 76 18.89 -3.14 -3.38
N PRO A 77 18.86 -4.38 -3.92
CA PRO A 77 18.06 -4.67 -5.10
C PRO A 77 16.57 -4.48 -4.76
N GLU A 78 15.82 -3.88 -5.67
CA GLU A 78 14.38 -3.95 -5.60
C GLU A 78 13.96 -5.43 -5.73
N ILE A 79 13.30 -5.95 -4.71
CA ILE A 79 12.82 -7.33 -4.73
C ILE A 79 11.65 -7.39 -5.70
N TYR A 80 11.94 -7.76 -6.94
CA TYR A 80 10.93 -8.24 -7.86
C TYR A 80 10.62 -9.68 -7.48
N THR A 81 9.41 -9.93 -6.95
CA THR A 81 8.90 -11.30 -6.80
C THR A 81 8.74 -11.89 -8.19
N VAL A 82 9.76 -12.59 -8.68
CA VAL A 82 9.60 -13.49 -9.81
C VAL A 82 9.00 -14.78 -9.25
N GLY A 83 7.69 -14.74 -8.99
CA GLY A 83 6.94 -15.93 -8.60
C GLY A 83 7.01 -16.93 -9.74
N ILE A 84 7.40 -18.17 -9.44
CA ILE A 84 7.13 -19.30 -10.34
C ILE A 84 5.61 -19.27 -10.56
N PRO A 85 5.10 -19.17 -11.80
CA PRO A 85 3.66 -19.16 -12.03
C PRO A 85 3.10 -20.47 -11.48
N GLU A 86 2.34 -20.37 -10.40
CA GLU A 86 1.75 -21.52 -9.75
C GLU A 86 0.75 -22.17 -10.70
N LEU A 87 0.71 -23.50 -10.69
CA LEU A 87 -0.07 -24.29 -11.65
C LEU A 87 -1.60 -24.12 -11.54
N ASN A 88 -2.10 -23.40 -10.53
CA ASN A 88 -3.50 -22.98 -10.39
C ASN A 88 -3.59 -21.75 -9.48
N PRO A 89 -3.50 -20.52 -10.02
CA PRO A 89 -3.75 -19.31 -9.24
C PRO A 89 -5.26 -19.13 -9.05
N ILE A 90 -5.70 -18.92 -7.80
CA ILE A 90 -7.06 -18.45 -7.55
C ILE A 90 -7.09 -16.97 -7.90
N ASN A 91 -7.92 -16.57 -8.85
CA ASN A 91 -8.12 -15.17 -9.18
C ASN A 91 -9.22 -14.60 -8.31
N LEU A 92 -8.90 -13.52 -7.60
CA LEU A 92 -9.81 -12.85 -6.66
C LEU A 92 -10.00 -11.41 -7.06
N TYR A 93 -11.26 -11.01 -7.23
CA TYR A 93 -11.64 -9.63 -7.52
C TYR A 93 -12.62 -9.14 -6.46
N VAL A 94 -12.39 -7.93 -5.95
CA VAL A 94 -13.24 -7.33 -4.91
C VAL A 94 -13.71 -5.96 -5.39
N PHE A 95 -15.03 -5.78 -5.53
CA PHE A 95 -15.63 -4.57 -6.09
C PHE A 95 -17.06 -4.36 -5.56
N PRO A 96 -17.56 -3.12 -5.53
CA PRO A 96 -16.82 -1.89 -5.77
C PRO A 96 -15.88 -1.57 -4.60
N ASN A 97 -14.85 -0.77 -4.88
CA ASN A 97 -14.03 -0.13 -3.87
C ASN A 97 -13.82 1.32 -4.31
N PRO A 98 -14.40 2.32 -3.62
CA PRO A 98 -15.12 2.25 -2.35
C PRO A 98 -16.47 1.51 -2.38
N PHE A 99 -16.95 1.05 -1.23
CA PHE A 99 -18.26 0.39 -1.06
C PHE A 99 -19.15 1.13 -0.06
N SER A 100 -20.48 0.99 -0.22
CA SER A 100 -21.48 1.48 0.74
C SER A 100 -21.86 0.34 1.68
N ASP A 101 -22.94 -0.40 1.46
CA ASP A 101 -23.37 -1.39 2.47
C ASP A 101 -22.80 -2.78 2.20
N SER A 102 -22.42 -3.07 0.96
CA SER A 102 -21.86 -4.37 0.58
C SER A 102 -20.77 -4.22 -0.49
N PHE A 103 -19.90 -5.23 -0.57
CA PHE A 103 -18.97 -5.43 -1.68
C PHE A 103 -19.11 -6.85 -2.20
N THR A 104 -18.77 -7.07 -3.47
CA THR A 104 -18.79 -8.38 -4.12
C THR A 104 -17.36 -8.91 -4.22
N MET A 105 -17.19 -10.16 -3.84
CA MET A 105 -16.01 -10.97 -4.14
C MET A 105 -16.33 -11.91 -5.28
N ARG A 106 -15.58 -11.81 -6.37
CA ARG A 106 -15.55 -12.81 -7.45
C ARG A 106 -14.32 -13.69 -7.27
N ILE A 107 -14.57 -14.99 -7.18
CA ILE A 107 -13.59 -16.02 -6.92
C ILE A 107 -13.58 -16.93 -8.14
N GLU A 108 -12.44 -17.02 -8.82
CA GLU A 108 -12.27 -17.86 -10.01
C GLU A 108 -11.13 -18.84 -9.78
N GLY A 109 -11.34 -20.12 -10.13
CA GLY A 109 -10.33 -21.17 -9.97
C GLY A 109 -10.13 -21.66 -8.53
N SER A 110 -11.09 -21.42 -7.62
CA SER A 110 -11.02 -21.93 -6.24
C SER A 110 -11.69 -23.30 -6.10
N ASP A 111 -10.88 -24.34 -5.94
CA ASP A 111 -11.33 -25.69 -5.57
C ASP A 111 -11.23 -25.97 -4.05
N GLU A 112 -10.95 -24.94 -3.25
CA GLU A 112 -10.85 -25.06 -1.79
C GLU A 112 -11.85 -24.17 -1.05
N ALA A 113 -12.06 -24.49 0.23
CA ALA A 113 -12.79 -23.65 1.16
C ALA A 113 -11.94 -22.42 1.53
N LEU A 114 -12.60 -21.27 1.72
CA LEU A 114 -11.96 -20.00 2.03
C LEU A 114 -12.45 -19.47 3.38
N GLU A 115 -11.54 -18.96 4.20
CA GLU A 115 -11.87 -18.16 5.37
C GLU A 115 -11.71 -16.69 5.06
N VAL A 116 -12.79 -15.92 5.22
CA VAL A 116 -12.85 -14.49 4.91
C VAL A 116 -12.94 -13.72 6.22
N LYS A 117 -12.05 -12.76 6.42
CA LYS A 117 -12.02 -11.87 7.58
C LYS A 117 -11.87 -10.43 7.12
N LEU A 118 -12.64 -9.52 7.72
CA LEU A 118 -12.49 -8.08 7.52
C LEU A 118 -11.97 -7.47 8.82
N TYR A 119 -10.91 -6.70 8.71
CA TYR A 119 -10.25 -6.03 9.83
C TYR A 119 -10.44 -4.52 9.74
N SER A 120 -10.70 -3.87 10.88
CA SER A 120 -10.58 -2.42 11.02
C SER A 120 -9.12 -1.97 11.00
N LEU A 121 -8.89 -0.65 10.92
CA LEU A 121 -7.55 -0.05 11.07
C LEU A 121 -6.85 -0.40 12.39
N SER A 122 -7.60 -0.69 13.46
CA SER A 122 -7.04 -1.10 14.75
C SER A 122 -6.73 -2.59 14.83
N GLY A 123 -6.94 -3.35 13.75
CA GLY A 123 -6.74 -4.80 13.71
C GLY A 123 -7.88 -5.62 14.32
N GLN A 124 -9.02 -4.99 14.64
CA GLN A 124 -10.19 -5.71 15.13
C GLN A 124 -10.90 -6.43 13.97
N ILE A 125 -11.26 -7.70 14.16
CA ILE A 125 -12.14 -8.42 13.23
C ILE A 125 -13.55 -7.84 13.35
N VAL A 126 -14.03 -7.21 12.29
CA VAL A 126 -15.37 -6.62 12.21
C VAL A 126 -16.35 -7.50 11.42
N PHE A 127 -15.84 -8.45 10.64
CA PHE A 127 -16.63 -9.44 9.93
C PHE A 127 -15.80 -10.70 9.69
N GLN A 128 -16.43 -11.88 9.76
CA GLN A 128 -15.81 -13.16 9.46
C GLN A 128 -16.83 -14.11 8.84
N SER A 129 -16.40 -14.86 7.82
CA SER A 129 -17.22 -15.87 7.16
C SER A 129 -16.35 -17.02 6.65
N LYS A 130 -16.95 -18.20 6.49
CA LYS A 130 -16.32 -19.36 5.86
C LYS A 130 -17.10 -19.69 4.59
N LEU A 131 -16.41 -19.73 3.46
CA LEU A 131 -16.95 -20.09 2.16
C LEU A 131 -16.56 -21.54 1.85
N ASN A 132 -17.53 -22.35 1.46
CA ASN A 132 -17.27 -23.70 0.98
C ASN A 132 -16.63 -23.67 -0.42
N THR A 133 -16.10 -24.80 -0.86
CA THR A 133 -15.60 -24.98 -2.23
C THR A 133 -16.68 -24.67 -3.28
N GLY A 134 -16.27 -24.09 -4.41
CA GLY A 134 -17.16 -23.82 -5.55
C GLY A 134 -17.98 -22.53 -5.47
N VAL A 135 -17.73 -21.67 -4.48
CA VAL A 135 -18.35 -20.33 -4.40
C VAL A 135 -17.63 -19.40 -5.37
N ASN A 136 -18.32 -18.98 -6.43
CA ASN A 136 -17.77 -18.07 -7.45
C ASN A 136 -18.06 -16.59 -7.16
N LEU A 137 -19.18 -16.30 -6.49
CA LEU A 137 -19.59 -14.95 -6.12
C LEU A 137 -20.08 -14.94 -4.68
N TYR A 138 -19.60 -13.98 -3.90
CA TYR A 138 -20.04 -13.77 -2.52
C TYR A 138 -20.15 -12.28 -2.21
N GLN A 139 -21.23 -11.88 -1.55
CA GLN A 139 -21.53 -10.48 -1.25
C GLN A 139 -22.03 -10.36 0.18
N PRO A 140 -21.16 -10.03 1.15
CA PRO A 140 -21.60 -9.74 2.51
C PRO A 140 -22.30 -8.38 2.58
N ASP A 141 -23.38 -8.32 3.36
CA ASP A 141 -24.07 -7.08 3.70
C ASP A 141 -23.59 -6.59 5.07
N LEU A 142 -23.09 -5.35 5.11
CA LEU A 142 -22.32 -4.76 6.21
C LEU A 142 -22.73 -3.29 6.48
N PRO A 143 -24.04 -2.95 6.58
CA PRO A 143 -24.49 -1.56 6.72
C PRO A 143 -24.08 -0.92 8.05
N ALA A 144 -23.78 -1.72 9.06
CA ALA A 144 -23.41 -1.25 10.40
C ALA A 144 -21.94 -0.82 10.54
N LEU A 145 -21.14 -0.95 9.48
CA LEU A 145 -19.73 -0.51 9.51
C LEU A 145 -19.62 1.00 9.34
N ASN A 146 -18.77 1.62 10.17
CA ASN A 146 -18.43 3.03 10.05
C ASN A 146 -17.63 3.31 8.77
N SER A 147 -17.76 4.51 8.23
CA SER A 147 -16.93 4.99 7.11
C SER A 147 -15.44 4.94 7.48
N GLY A 148 -14.60 4.46 6.56
CA GLY A 148 -13.17 4.32 6.81
C GLY A 148 -12.48 3.21 6.01
N TYR A 149 -11.26 2.89 6.43
CA TYR A 149 -10.43 1.87 5.80
C TYR A 149 -10.57 0.52 6.50
N TYR A 150 -10.58 -0.53 5.69
CA TYR A 150 -10.64 -1.91 6.15
C TYR A 150 -9.67 -2.78 5.37
N PHE A 151 -9.19 -3.85 6.01
CA PHE A 151 -8.37 -4.88 5.36
C PHE A 151 -9.16 -6.17 5.26
N LEU A 152 -9.49 -6.57 4.05
CA LEU A 152 -10.08 -7.87 3.76
C LEU A 152 -8.96 -8.89 3.62
N ASN A 153 -9.05 -9.96 4.38
CA ASN A 153 -8.14 -11.10 4.34
C ASN A 153 -8.92 -12.36 3.94
N ILE A 154 -8.37 -13.10 2.99
CA ILE A 154 -8.96 -14.35 2.48
C ILE A 154 -7.89 -15.43 2.58
N LEU A 155 -8.16 -16.48 3.35
CA LEU A 155 -7.26 -17.59 3.59
C LEU A 155 -7.81 -18.86 2.93
N GLY A 156 -7.04 -19.47 2.04
CA GLY A 156 -7.28 -20.82 1.54
C GLY A 156 -7.05 -21.84 2.65
N VAL A 157 -8.09 -22.60 3.02
CA VAL A 157 -8.03 -23.52 4.16
C VAL A 157 -7.05 -24.67 3.93
N ASN A 158 -6.91 -25.15 2.69
CA ASN A 158 -6.04 -26.27 2.36
C ASN A 158 -4.66 -25.79 1.92
N SER A 159 -4.61 -24.72 1.13
CA SER A 159 -3.36 -24.19 0.58
C SER A 159 -2.58 -23.32 1.57
N GLY A 160 -3.24 -22.78 2.60
CA GLY A 160 -2.67 -21.77 3.50
C GLY A 160 -2.42 -20.42 2.81
N ARG A 161 -2.83 -20.26 1.56
CA ARG A 161 -2.60 -19.02 0.79
C ARG A 161 -3.44 -17.90 1.35
N THR A 162 -2.82 -16.75 1.53
CA THR A 162 -3.49 -15.56 2.08
C THR A 162 -3.51 -14.46 1.04
N TYR A 163 -4.68 -13.90 0.79
CA TYR A 163 -4.89 -12.76 -0.08
C TYR A 163 -5.40 -11.59 0.77
N GLN A 164 -4.88 -10.38 0.49
CA GLN A 164 -5.27 -9.18 1.22
C GLN A 164 -5.70 -8.06 0.27
N PHE A 165 -6.82 -7.42 0.57
CA PHE A 165 -7.33 -6.26 -0.15
C PHE A 165 -7.59 -5.11 0.82
N LYS A 166 -7.18 -3.90 0.44
CA LYS A 166 -7.58 -2.68 1.15
C LYS A 166 -8.92 -2.20 0.59
N LEU A 167 -9.92 -2.05 1.47
CA LEU A 167 -11.24 -1.55 1.12
C LEU A 167 -11.52 -0.20 1.78
N VAL A 168 -12.34 0.61 1.12
CA VAL A 168 -12.82 1.91 1.61
C VAL A 168 -14.34 1.85 1.75
N LYS A 169 -14.84 2.05 2.97
CA LYS A 169 -16.27 2.22 3.26
C LYS A 169 -16.63 3.71 3.21
N LEU A 170 -17.67 4.05 2.45
CA LEU A 170 -18.27 5.39 2.40
C LEU A 170 -19.18 5.66 3.58
#